data_AF-A0A7Z1MY12-F1
#
_entry.id   AF-A0A7Z1MY12-F1
#
_cell.length_a   1.000
_cell.length_b   1.000
_cell.length_c   1.000
_cell.angle_alpha   90.00
_cell.angle_beta   90.00
_cell.angle_gamma   90.00
#
_symmetry.space_group_name_H-M   'P 1'
#
loop_
_entity.id
_entity.type
_entity.pdbx_description
1 polymer ?
#
loop_
_entity_poly.entity_id
_entity_poly.type
_entity_poly.pdbx_seq_one_letter_code
_entity_poly.pdbx_strand_id
1 'polypeptide(L)'
;FEVIADSPSTNYAAIEDKKRRIYGVQFHPEVRHTEYGNDLLRNFVRRVCNCTGEWTMENFIEIEIEKIRQQVGNRKVLCAMSGGVDSSVVAVLLHKAIGDQLTCIFVDHGLLRKGEGDMVMEQFGEGFDMNIIRVNAQERFMSKLKGVSDPERKRKIIGNEFVYVFDDEAAKLTDVDFLAQGTLYTDVIESGTKTAQTIKSHHNVG
;
A
#
# COMPACT_ATOMS: atom_id res chain seq x y z
N PHE A 1 26.28 -17.58 28.14
CA PHE A 1 25.11 -16.71 28.37
C PHE A 1 25.14 -16.27 29.82
N GLU A 2 24.85 -15.01 30.07
CA GLU A 2 24.71 -14.39 31.39
C GLU A 2 23.26 -13.93 31.58
N VAL A 3 22.76 -13.96 32.81
CA VAL A 3 21.42 -13.47 33.16
C VAL A 3 21.50 -11.97 33.40
N ILE A 4 20.62 -11.22 32.76
CA ILE A 4 20.59 -9.74 32.83
C ILE A 4 19.24 -9.18 33.27
N ALA A 5 18.22 -10.03 33.40
CA ALA A 5 16.97 -9.68 34.07
C ALA A 5 16.31 -10.94 34.63
N ASP A 6 15.57 -10.77 35.72
CA ASP A 6 14.74 -11.78 36.36
C ASP A 6 13.39 -11.17 36.79
N SER A 7 12.48 -12.04 37.24
CA SER A 7 11.23 -11.68 37.88
C SER A 7 10.89 -12.71 38.96
N PRO A 8 9.92 -12.42 39.85
CA PRO A 8 9.49 -13.38 40.88
C PRO A 8 9.05 -14.75 40.35
N SER A 9 8.60 -14.82 39.08
CA SER A 9 8.13 -16.05 38.43
C SER A 9 9.12 -16.62 37.42
N THR A 10 10.19 -15.91 37.06
CA THR A 10 11.23 -16.41 36.14
C THR A 10 12.61 -15.86 36.46
N ASN A 11 13.55 -16.74 36.78
CA ASN A 11 14.94 -16.39 37.05
C ASN A 11 15.73 -16.02 35.78
N TYR A 12 15.13 -16.16 34.60
CA TYR A 12 15.78 -15.96 33.30
C TYR A 12 14.89 -15.09 32.39
N ALA A 13 14.46 -13.92 32.88
CA ALA A 13 13.61 -13.02 32.11
C ALA A 13 14.35 -12.42 30.91
N ALA A 14 15.67 -12.21 31.02
CA ALA A 14 16.54 -11.86 29.89
C ALA A 14 17.94 -12.45 30.05
N ILE A 15 18.53 -12.86 28.93
CA ILE A 15 19.88 -13.41 28.84
C ILE A 15 20.69 -12.72 27.74
N GLU A 16 22.00 -12.68 27.90
CA GLU A 16 22.90 -12.20 26.85
C GLU A 16 24.15 -13.06 26.66
N ASP A 17 24.72 -12.98 25.48
CA ASP A 17 26.08 -13.37 25.17
C ASP A 17 26.72 -12.24 24.36
N LYS A 18 27.42 -11.34 25.05
CA LYS A 18 28.05 -10.16 24.42
C LYS A 18 29.11 -10.53 23.37
N LYS A 19 29.83 -11.64 23.56
CA LYS A 19 30.88 -12.08 22.62
C LYS A 19 30.27 -12.50 21.28
N ARG A 20 29.15 -13.23 21.32
CA ARG A 20 28.41 -13.68 20.14
C ARG A 20 27.31 -12.70 19.69
N ARG A 21 27.06 -11.64 20.46
CA ARG A 21 25.97 -10.66 20.27
C ARG A 21 24.59 -11.31 20.20
N ILE A 22 24.35 -12.32 21.04
CA ILE A 22 23.05 -13.00 21.13
C ILE A 22 22.34 -12.49 22.37
N TYR A 23 21.07 -12.10 22.20
CA TYR A 23 20.24 -11.56 23.28
C TYR A 23 18.90 -12.30 23.26
N GLY A 24 18.38 -12.65 24.43
CA GLY A 24 17.09 -13.32 24.59
C GLY A 24 16.27 -12.62 25.65
N VAL A 25 14.98 -12.47 25.40
CA VAL A 25 13.99 -11.93 26.34
C VAL A 25 12.78 -12.85 26.39
N GLN A 26 12.19 -13.01 27.57
CA GLN A 26 11.01 -13.86 27.78
C GLN A 26 9.67 -13.09 27.66
N PHE A 27 9.74 -11.84 27.21
CA PHE A 27 8.61 -10.93 26.99
C PHE A 27 8.68 -10.31 25.59
N HIS A 28 7.62 -9.60 25.19
CA HIS A 28 7.46 -9.04 23.86
C HIS A 28 7.80 -7.54 23.84
N PRO A 29 9.02 -7.12 23.46
CA PRO A 29 9.39 -5.70 23.44
C PRO A 29 8.65 -4.89 22.36
N GLU A 30 8.00 -5.54 21.40
CA GLU A 30 7.26 -4.91 20.30
C GLU A 30 5.85 -4.44 20.70
N VAL A 31 5.29 -4.94 21.82
CA VAL A 31 3.93 -4.56 22.24
C VAL A 31 3.94 -3.34 23.15
N ARG A 32 2.86 -2.55 23.09
CA ARG A 32 2.69 -1.35 23.92
C ARG A 32 2.64 -1.62 25.43
N HIS A 33 2.40 -2.86 25.83
CA HIS A 33 2.37 -3.26 27.24
C HIS A 33 3.77 -3.29 27.88
N THR A 34 4.84 -3.31 27.08
CA THR A 34 6.21 -3.16 27.59
C THR A 34 6.61 -1.69 27.47
N GLU A 35 6.54 -0.96 28.59
CA GLU A 35 6.75 0.50 28.68
C GLU A 35 8.01 0.97 27.93
N TYR A 36 9.13 0.25 28.09
CA TYR A 36 10.43 0.55 27.46
C TYR A 36 10.78 -0.36 26.27
N GLY A 37 9.78 -1.05 25.69
CA GLY A 37 10.00 -2.03 24.63
C GLY A 37 10.65 -1.43 23.37
N ASN A 38 10.17 -0.25 22.95
CA ASN A 38 10.77 0.50 21.83
C ASN A 38 12.23 0.91 22.10
N ASP A 39 12.59 1.21 23.36
CA ASP A 39 13.95 1.58 23.71
C ASP A 39 14.89 0.38 23.65
N LEU A 40 14.41 -0.80 24.06
CA LEU A 40 15.12 -2.06 23.94
C LEU A 40 15.39 -2.42 22.47
N LEU A 41 14.35 -2.36 21.62
CA LEU A 41 14.49 -2.61 20.18
C LEU A 41 15.43 -1.59 19.52
N ARG A 42 15.31 -0.30 19.88
CA ARG A 42 16.20 0.75 19.39
C ARG A 42 17.65 0.50 19.80
N ASN A 43 17.91 0.11 21.04
CA ASN A 43 19.27 -0.21 21.50
C ASN A 43 19.85 -1.40 20.73
N PHE A 44 19.06 -2.44 20.51
CA PHE A 44 19.49 -3.59 19.73
C PHE A 44 19.86 -3.19 18.30
N VAL A 45 18.95 -2.53 17.58
CA VAL A 45 19.18 -2.12 16.18
C VAL A 45 20.33 -1.12 16.07
N ARG A 46 20.41 -0.11 16.94
CA ARG A 46 21.38 1.00 16.80
C ARG A 46 22.75 0.70 17.40
N ARG A 47 22.81 0.02 18.55
CA ARG A 47 24.06 -0.16 19.33
C ARG A 47 24.64 -1.56 19.20
N VAL A 48 23.82 -2.59 19.01
CA VAL A 48 24.29 -3.97 18.86
C VAL A 48 24.53 -4.32 17.40
N CYS A 49 23.55 -4.01 16.54
CA CYS A 49 23.61 -4.23 15.10
C CYS A 49 24.31 -3.10 14.33
N ASN A 50 24.56 -1.95 14.98
CA ASN A 50 25.17 -0.76 14.39
C ASN A 50 24.42 -0.19 13.17
N CYS A 51 23.09 -0.34 13.12
CA CYS A 51 22.30 0.23 12.03
C CYS A 51 22.21 1.77 12.16
N THR A 52 22.60 2.48 11.11
CA THR A 52 22.63 3.96 11.03
C THR A 52 21.23 4.57 10.83
N GLY A 53 20.25 3.75 10.46
CA GLY A 53 18.84 4.12 10.31
C GLY A 53 18.60 5.17 9.25
N GLU A 54 19.26 4.97 8.12
CA GLU A 54 19.05 5.69 6.87
C GLU A 54 17.70 5.37 6.21
N TRP A 55 16.94 4.42 6.76
CA TRP A 55 15.56 4.17 6.36
C TRP A 55 14.64 5.26 6.90
N THR A 56 14.55 6.36 6.17
CA THR A 56 13.59 7.45 6.37
C THR A 56 12.67 7.57 5.15
N MET A 57 11.54 8.26 5.29
CA MET A 57 10.61 8.43 4.17
C MET A 57 11.20 9.30 3.06
N GLU A 58 12.04 10.27 3.41
CA GLU A 58 12.75 11.13 2.46
C GLU A 58 13.70 10.30 1.59
N ASN A 59 14.58 9.52 2.23
CA ASN A 59 15.51 8.65 1.51
C ASN A 59 14.76 7.58 0.70
N PHE A 60 13.67 7.02 1.25
CA PHE A 60 12.85 6.05 0.55
C PHE A 60 12.24 6.64 -0.73
N ILE A 61 11.66 7.85 -0.66
CA ILE A 61 11.07 8.51 -1.83
C ILE A 61 12.14 8.73 -2.91
N GLU A 62 13.33 9.20 -2.55
CA GLU A 62 14.42 9.41 -3.51
C GLU A 62 14.84 8.10 -4.19
N ILE A 63 15.04 7.03 -3.41
CA ILE A 63 15.41 5.71 -3.92
C ILE A 63 14.33 5.16 -4.86
N GLU A 64 13.06 5.27 -4.48
CA GLU A 64 11.96 4.73 -5.29
C GLU A 64 11.72 5.56 -6.56
N ILE A 65 11.86 6.89 -6.51
CA ILE A 65 11.79 7.74 -7.72
C ILE A 65 12.85 7.29 -8.75
N GLU A 66 14.07 7.05 -8.30
CA GLU A 66 15.16 6.63 -9.20
C GLU A 66 14.89 5.23 -9.78
N LYS A 67 14.45 4.28 -8.96
CA LYS A 67 14.03 2.94 -9.42
C LYS A 67 12.91 3.03 -10.45
N ILE A 68 11.88 3.83 -10.20
CA ILE A 68 10.76 4.03 -11.12
C ILE A 68 11.27 4.58 -12.45
N ARG A 69 12.12 5.62 -12.44
CA ARG A 69 12.69 6.20 -13.66
C ARG A 69 13.50 5.18 -14.47
N GLN A 70 14.34 4.39 -13.81
CA GLN A 70 15.13 3.35 -14.45
C GLN A 70 14.24 2.24 -15.05
N GLN A 71 13.22 1.82 -14.32
CA GLN A 71 12.32 0.76 -14.76
C GLN A 71 11.41 1.21 -15.89
N VAL A 72 10.81 2.39 -15.79
CA VAL A 72 9.84 2.91 -16.76
C VAL A 72 10.55 3.43 -18.00
N GLY A 73 11.64 4.20 -17.85
CA GLY A 73 12.30 4.89 -18.95
C GLY A 73 11.35 5.91 -19.58
N ASN A 74 11.18 5.87 -20.91
CA ASN A 74 10.30 6.77 -21.68
C ASN A 74 8.90 6.22 -21.95
N ARG A 75 8.53 5.11 -21.29
CA ARG A 75 7.26 4.40 -21.49
C ARG A 75 6.13 5.02 -20.69
N LYS A 76 4.87 4.77 -21.07
CA LYS A 76 3.72 5.30 -20.34
C LYS A 76 3.24 4.34 -19.25
N VAL A 77 2.74 4.92 -18.17
CA VAL A 77 2.20 4.20 -17.02
C VAL A 77 0.74 4.58 -16.84
N LEU A 78 -0.12 3.57 -16.75
CA LEU A 78 -1.51 3.72 -16.37
C LEU A 78 -1.68 3.38 -14.90
N CYS A 79 -2.38 4.21 -14.14
CA CYS A 79 -2.69 3.96 -12.74
C CYS A 79 -4.20 3.94 -12.51
N ALA A 80 -4.70 2.86 -11.91
CA ALA A 80 -6.07 2.82 -11.40
C ALA A 80 -6.12 3.58 -10.06
N MET A 81 -6.68 4.77 -10.06
CA MET A 81 -6.82 5.59 -8.85
C MET A 81 -8.21 5.38 -8.25
N SER A 82 -8.29 4.97 -6.98
CA SER A 82 -9.57 4.76 -6.29
C SER A 82 -9.97 5.91 -5.37
N GLY A 83 -9.05 6.84 -5.10
CA GLY A 83 -9.19 7.87 -4.05
C GLY A 83 -8.77 7.38 -2.66
N GLY A 84 -8.49 6.08 -2.50
CA GLY A 84 -7.90 5.53 -1.28
C GLY A 84 -6.42 5.88 -1.14
N VAL A 85 -5.94 5.92 0.12
CA VAL A 85 -4.58 6.37 0.49
C VAL A 85 -3.49 5.68 -0.33
N ASP A 86 -3.53 4.36 -0.46
CA ASP A 86 -2.47 3.59 -1.14
C ASP A 86 -2.36 3.96 -2.62
N SER A 87 -3.51 4.01 -3.32
CA SER A 87 -3.54 4.39 -4.74
C SER A 87 -3.13 5.83 -4.97
N SER A 88 -3.49 6.73 -4.04
CA SER A 88 -3.13 8.14 -4.13
C SER A 88 -1.63 8.36 -3.87
N VAL A 89 -1.03 7.65 -2.91
CA VAL A 89 0.42 7.71 -2.66
C VAL A 89 1.20 7.20 -3.85
N VAL A 90 0.81 6.07 -4.44
CA VAL A 90 1.46 5.56 -5.66
C VAL A 90 1.31 6.51 -6.83
N ALA A 91 0.12 7.06 -7.06
CA ALA A 91 -0.12 8.02 -8.13
C ALA A 91 0.77 9.27 -7.98
N VAL A 92 0.88 9.84 -6.78
CA VAL A 92 1.74 11.00 -6.51
C VAL A 92 3.23 10.64 -6.63
N LEU A 93 3.65 9.46 -6.16
CA LEU A 93 5.05 9.02 -6.27
C LEU A 93 5.46 8.83 -7.74
N LEU A 94 4.60 8.20 -8.54
CA LEU A 94 4.79 8.06 -9.98
C LEU A 94 4.81 9.42 -10.67
N HIS A 95 3.85 10.30 -10.37
CA HIS A 95 3.84 11.64 -10.97
C HIS A 95 5.12 12.42 -10.66
N LYS A 96 5.64 12.37 -9.43
CA LYS A 96 6.94 12.96 -9.08
C LYS A 96 8.12 12.35 -9.85
N ALA A 97 8.04 11.05 -10.17
CA ALA A 97 9.10 10.35 -10.86
C ALA A 97 9.10 10.61 -12.38
N ILE A 98 7.93 10.54 -13.02
CA ILE A 98 7.78 10.44 -14.48
C ILE A 98 6.78 11.43 -15.10
N GLY A 99 6.16 12.32 -14.30
CA GLY A 99 5.31 13.41 -14.78
C GLY A 99 4.22 12.96 -15.74
N ASP A 100 4.21 13.55 -16.93
CA ASP A 100 3.20 13.36 -18.00
C ASP A 100 3.18 11.94 -18.60
N GLN A 101 4.17 11.09 -18.28
CA GLN A 101 4.12 9.67 -18.64
C GLN A 101 3.05 8.91 -17.87
N LEU A 102 2.60 9.46 -16.73
CA LEU A 102 1.52 8.90 -15.92
C LEU A 102 0.16 9.37 -16.44
N THR A 103 -0.74 8.43 -16.63
CA THR A 103 -2.18 8.69 -16.77
C THR A 103 -2.92 7.93 -15.68
N CYS A 104 -3.79 8.61 -14.95
CA CYS A 104 -4.63 8.01 -13.93
C CYS A 104 -6.06 7.86 -14.45
N ILE A 105 -6.70 6.73 -14.17
CA ILE A 105 -8.16 6.57 -14.35
C ILE A 105 -8.80 6.52 -12.98
N PHE A 106 -9.78 7.40 -12.76
CA PHE A 106 -10.60 7.44 -11.56
C PHE A 106 -12.05 7.11 -11.91
N VAL A 107 -12.52 5.95 -11.44
CA VAL A 107 -13.90 5.47 -11.70
C VAL A 107 -14.82 5.89 -10.56
N ASP A 108 -15.68 6.87 -10.84
CA ASP A 108 -16.76 7.28 -9.95
C ASP A 108 -17.97 6.37 -10.19
N HIS A 109 -18.02 5.27 -9.44
CA HIS A 109 -19.10 4.29 -9.50
C HIS A 109 -20.36 4.71 -8.71
N GLY A 110 -20.40 5.91 -8.14
CA GLY A 110 -21.56 6.43 -7.40
C GLY A 110 -21.82 5.77 -6.03
N LEU A 111 -20.84 5.04 -5.48
CA LEU A 111 -20.88 4.47 -4.12
C LEU A 111 -19.81 5.10 -3.21
N LEU A 112 -19.24 6.22 -3.64
CA LEU A 112 -18.27 7.00 -2.88
C LEU A 112 -18.97 7.85 -1.82
N ARG A 113 -18.20 8.45 -0.91
CA ARG A 113 -18.73 9.40 0.07
C ARG A 113 -19.10 10.71 -0.62
N LYS A 114 -19.93 11.50 0.07
CA LYS A 114 -20.40 12.81 -0.42
C LYS A 114 -19.21 13.71 -0.80
N GLY A 115 -19.15 14.13 -2.06
CA GLY A 115 -18.13 15.05 -2.59
C GLY A 115 -16.75 14.41 -2.81
N GLU A 116 -16.58 13.10 -2.56
CA GLU A 116 -15.28 12.44 -2.64
C GLU A 116 -14.69 12.48 -4.05
N GLY A 117 -15.49 12.20 -5.08
CA GLY A 117 -15.03 12.27 -6.47
C GLY A 117 -14.57 13.68 -6.89
N ASP A 118 -15.22 14.72 -6.39
CA ASP A 118 -14.86 16.11 -6.71
C ASP A 118 -13.57 16.50 -5.99
N MET A 119 -13.45 16.16 -4.70
CA MET A 119 -12.22 16.41 -3.91
C MET A 119 -11.00 15.71 -4.53
N VAL A 120 -11.17 14.51 -5.08
CA VAL A 120 -10.09 13.80 -5.78
C VAL A 120 -9.63 14.58 -7.02
N MET A 121 -10.55 15.09 -7.82
CA MET A 121 -10.20 15.87 -9.02
C MET A 121 -9.56 17.21 -8.66
N GLU A 122 -10.07 17.91 -7.66
CA GLU A 122 -9.50 19.17 -7.17
C GLU A 122 -8.08 18.95 -6.63
N GLN A 123 -7.91 17.98 -5.72
CA GLN A 123 -6.62 17.78 -5.05
C GLN A 123 -5.54 17.27 -6.00
N PHE A 124 -5.84 16.25 -6.81
CA PHE A 124 -4.83 15.59 -7.65
C PHE A 124 -4.77 16.16 -9.06
N GLY A 125 -5.93 16.48 -9.66
CA GLY A 125 -5.98 17.06 -11.00
C GLY A 125 -5.51 18.50 -11.00
N GLU A 126 -6.11 19.36 -10.18
CA GLU A 126 -5.75 20.79 -10.15
C GLU A 126 -4.55 21.08 -9.23
N GLY A 127 -4.53 20.48 -8.03
CA GLY A 127 -3.49 20.74 -7.03
C GLY A 127 -2.12 20.18 -7.38
N PHE A 128 -2.06 18.99 -7.99
CA PHE A 128 -0.80 18.35 -8.41
C PHE A 128 -0.57 18.39 -9.93
N ASP A 129 -1.52 18.94 -10.71
CA ASP A 129 -1.45 18.96 -12.19
C ASP A 129 -1.30 17.56 -12.81
N MET A 130 -2.00 16.56 -12.23
CA MET A 130 -1.94 15.18 -12.70
C MET A 130 -2.95 14.94 -13.82
N ASN A 131 -2.55 14.19 -14.85
CA ASN A 131 -3.46 13.72 -15.89
C ASN A 131 -4.40 12.63 -15.34
N ILE A 132 -5.64 13.02 -15.00
CA ILE A 132 -6.65 12.13 -14.42
C ILE A 132 -7.89 12.11 -15.30
N ILE A 133 -8.25 10.91 -15.77
CA ILE A 133 -9.48 10.64 -16.49
C ILE A 133 -10.55 10.23 -15.48
N ARG A 134 -11.51 11.13 -15.22
CA ARG A 134 -12.68 10.82 -14.40
C ARG A 134 -13.75 10.13 -15.24
N VAL A 135 -14.16 8.95 -14.79
CA VAL A 135 -15.17 8.13 -15.45
C VAL A 135 -16.40 8.09 -14.56
N ASN A 136 -17.49 8.73 -14.97
CA ASN A 136 -18.76 8.64 -14.24
C ASN A 136 -19.51 7.37 -14.67
N ALA A 137 -19.54 6.38 -13.77
CA ALA A 137 -20.15 5.08 -13.99
C ALA A 137 -21.36 4.82 -13.07
N GLN A 138 -21.88 5.84 -12.38
CA GLN A 138 -22.95 5.67 -11.38
C GLN A 138 -24.16 4.88 -11.93
N GLU A 139 -24.69 5.26 -13.10
CA GLU A 139 -25.86 4.59 -13.68
C GLU A 139 -25.58 3.11 -14.01
N ARG A 140 -24.37 2.82 -14.52
CA ARG A 140 -23.91 1.47 -14.86
C ARG A 140 -23.85 0.57 -13.62
N PHE A 141 -23.31 1.07 -12.51
CA PHE A 141 -23.28 0.31 -11.27
C PHE A 141 -24.67 0.16 -10.62
N MET A 142 -25.44 1.24 -10.55
CA MET A 142 -26.76 1.23 -9.91
C MET A 142 -27.75 0.32 -10.63
N SER A 143 -27.70 0.28 -11.97
CA SER A 143 -28.54 -0.64 -12.76
C SER A 143 -28.23 -2.11 -12.48
N LYS A 144 -26.95 -2.49 -12.33
CA LYS A 144 -26.54 -3.86 -12.00
C LYS A 144 -26.81 -4.27 -10.55
N LEU A 145 -26.87 -3.30 -9.65
CA LEU A 145 -27.19 -3.53 -8.23
C LEU A 145 -28.71 -3.58 -7.95
N LYS A 146 -29.54 -3.21 -8.92
CA LYS A 146 -30.99 -3.19 -8.77
C LYS A 146 -31.53 -4.57 -8.37
N GLY A 147 -32.19 -4.63 -7.21
CA GLY A 147 -32.80 -5.86 -6.69
C GLY A 147 -31.82 -6.86 -6.08
N VAL A 148 -30.53 -6.52 -5.94
CA VAL A 148 -29.53 -7.40 -5.32
C VAL A 148 -29.45 -7.11 -3.82
N SER A 149 -29.93 -8.05 -3.01
CA SER A 149 -29.86 -7.97 -1.54
C SER A 149 -28.62 -8.66 -0.97
N ASP A 150 -28.22 -9.81 -1.53
CA ASP A 150 -27.12 -10.63 -1.06
C ASP A 150 -25.76 -9.87 -1.07
N PRO A 151 -25.07 -9.77 0.08
CA PRO A 151 -23.85 -8.97 0.20
C PRO A 151 -22.69 -9.50 -0.64
N GLU A 152 -22.51 -10.81 -0.74
CA GLU A 152 -21.41 -11.41 -1.50
C GLU A 152 -21.62 -11.23 -3.01
N ARG A 153 -22.87 -11.37 -3.47
CA ARG A 153 -23.25 -11.06 -4.84
C ARG A 153 -23.03 -9.58 -5.17
N LYS A 154 -23.36 -8.66 -4.25
CA LYS A 154 -23.07 -7.22 -4.43
C LYS A 154 -21.56 -6.98 -4.60
N ARG A 155 -20.72 -7.56 -3.74
CA ARG A 155 -19.25 -7.43 -3.83
C ARG A 155 -18.72 -7.89 -5.19
N LYS A 156 -19.15 -9.07 -5.64
CA LYS A 156 -18.75 -9.62 -6.96
C LYS A 156 -19.21 -8.75 -8.12
N ILE A 157 -20.44 -8.23 -8.07
CA ILE A 157 -20.95 -7.32 -9.12
C ILE A 157 -20.12 -6.05 -9.18
N ILE A 158 -19.88 -5.40 -8.04
CA ILE A 158 -19.11 -4.15 -7.97
C ILE A 158 -17.67 -4.39 -8.45
N GLY A 159 -17.01 -5.44 -7.98
CA GLY A 159 -15.64 -5.75 -8.38
C GLY A 159 -15.51 -6.04 -9.87
N ASN A 160 -16.37 -6.90 -10.43
CA ASN A 160 -16.35 -7.20 -11.85
C ASN A 160 -16.66 -5.96 -12.69
N GLU A 161 -17.64 -5.16 -12.27
CA GLU A 161 -18.02 -3.97 -13.04
C GLU A 161 -16.95 -2.91 -13.04
N PHE A 162 -16.22 -2.78 -11.94
CA PHE A 162 -15.06 -1.90 -11.87
C PHE A 162 -13.98 -2.30 -12.87
N VAL A 163 -13.65 -3.59 -12.95
CA VAL A 163 -12.68 -4.10 -13.94
C VAL A 163 -13.16 -3.82 -15.36
N TYR A 164 -14.43 -4.10 -15.68
CA TYR A 164 -14.94 -3.82 -17.03
C TYR A 164 -14.92 -2.33 -17.39
N VAL A 165 -15.30 -1.44 -16.46
CA VAL A 165 -15.21 0.00 -16.71
C VAL A 165 -13.76 0.44 -16.88
N PHE A 166 -12.84 -0.06 -16.05
CA PHE A 166 -11.44 0.26 -16.17
C PHE A 166 -10.86 -0.22 -17.50
N ASP A 167 -11.15 -1.45 -17.92
CA ASP A 167 -10.70 -2.04 -19.19
C ASP A 167 -11.26 -1.26 -20.39
N ASP A 168 -12.55 -0.89 -20.37
CA ASP A 168 -13.19 -0.09 -21.41
C ASP A 168 -12.48 1.26 -21.60
N GLU A 169 -11.98 1.86 -20.52
CA GLU A 169 -11.30 3.16 -20.53
C GLU A 169 -9.81 3.02 -20.85
N ALA A 170 -9.15 2.00 -20.32
CA ALA A 170 -7.77 1.65 -20.63
C ALA A 170 -7.59 1.33 -22.12
N ALA A 171 -8.55 0.64 -22.74
CA ALA A 171 -8.53 0.32 -24.17
C ALA A 171 -8.60 1.55 -25.10
N LYS A 172 -9.04 2.71 -24.59
CA LYS A 172 -9.04 3.97 -25.34
C LYS A 172 -7.66 4.65 -25.34
N LEU A 173 -6.78 4.25 -24.45
CA LEU A 173 -5.43 4.76 -24.35
C LEU A 173 -4.50 3.97 -25.25
N THR A 174 -3.65 4.67 -25.99
CA THR A 174 -2.60 4.04 -26.80
C THR A 174 -1.27 4.07 -26.07
N ASP A 175 -0.47 3.04 -26.32
CA ASP A 175 0.94 2.98 -25.91
C ASP A 175 1.15 2.99 -24.39
N VAL A 176 0.28 2.29 -23.65
CA VAL A 176 0.48 2.01 -22.22
C VAL A 176 1.31 0.74 -22.06
N ASP A 177 2.48 0.85 -21.43
CA ASP A 177 3.40 -0.28 -21.22
C ASP A 177 3.30 -0.88 -19.81
N PHE A 178 2.84 -0.08 -18.84
CA PHE A 178 2.79 -0.45 -17.43
C PHE A 178 1.43 -0.16 -16.82
N LEU A 179 1.00 -1.06 -15.94
CA LEU A 179 -0.11 -0.85 -15.01
C LEU A 179 0.46 -0.72 -13.59
N ALA A 180 0.21 0.41 -12.95
CA ALA A 180 0.61 0.68 -11.58
C ALA A 180 -0.44 0.20 -10.56
N GLN A 181 0.02 -0.31 -9.42
CA GLN A 181 -0.82 -0.76 -8.31
C GLN A 181 -0.26 -0.29 -6.96
N GLY A 182 -1.16 0.06 -6.03
CA GLY A 182 -0.85 0.48 -4.66
C GLY A 182 -0.61 -0.67 -3.67
N THR A 183 -0.05 -1.79 -4.12
CA THR A 183 0.08 -3.01 -3.30
C THR A 183 1.05 -2.80 -2.14
N LEU A 184 0.64 -3.19 -0.92
CA LEU A 184 1.44 -3.02 0.29
C LEU A 184 2.24 -4.29 0.62
N TYR A 185 3.27 -4.14 1.46
CA TYR A 185 4.12 -5.26 1.87
C TYR A 185 3.35 -6.38 2.60
N THR A 186 2.29 -6.04 3.34
CA THR A 186 1.40 -7.03 3.96
C THR A 186 0.72 -7.91 2.94
N ASP A 187 0.32 -7.36 1.79
CA ASP A 187 -0.35 -8.12 0.73
C ASP A 187 0.62 -9.13 0.06
N VAL A 188 1.90 -8.76 -0.03
CA VAL A 188 2.98 -9.65 -0.53
C VAL A 188 3.23 -10.80 0.43
N ILE A 189 3.27 -10.55 1.75
CA ILE A 189 3.45 -11.60 2.75
C ILE A 189 2.26 -12.58 2.74
N GLU A 190 1.04 -12.04 2.67
CA GLU A 190 -0.17 -12.86 2.63
C GLU A 190 -0.18 -13.75 1.37
N SER A 191 0.10 -13.21 0.19
CA SER A 191 0.11 -13.99 -1.06
C SER A 191 1.26 -15.01 -1.17
N GLY A 192 2.35 -14.84 -0.41
CA GLY A 192 3.53 -15.70 -0.44
C GLY A 192 3.45 -16.99 0.38
N THR A 193 2.40 -17.21 1.17
CA THR A 193 2.25 -18.39 2.04
C THR A 193 1.09 -19.30 1.61
N LYS A 194 1.35 -20.61 1.47
CA LYS A 194 0.34 -21.62 1.04
C LYS A 194 -0.91 -21.72 1.94
N THR A 195 -0.88 -21.09 3.11
CA THR A 195 -1.93 -21.10 4.14
C THR A 195 -2.73 -19.80 4.21
N ALA A 196 -2.39 -18.77 3.44
CA ALA A 196 -3.15 -17.53 3.44
C ALA A 196 -4.48 -17.72 2.71
N GLN A 197 -5.58 -17.42 3.39
CA GLN A 197 -6.85 -17.24 2.71
C GLN A 197 -6.73 -16.03 1.79
N THR A 198 -7.10 -16.20 0.52
CA THR A 198 -7.08 -15.16 -0.51
C THR A 198 -8.15 -14.11 -0.21
N ILE A 199 -7.91 -13.24 0.77
CA ILE A 199 -8.89 -12.28 1.28
C ILE A 199 -9.04 -11.07 0.32
N LYS A 200 -8.12 -10.87 -0.65
CA LYS A 200 -8.08 -9.65 -1.48
C LYS A 200 -7.96 -9.89 -2.99
N SER A 201 -8.82 -10.71 -3.59
CA SER A 201 -8.92 -10.80 -5.06
C SER A 201 -9.49 -9.54 -5.74
N HIS A 202 -10.04 -8.59 -4.97
CA HIS A 202 -10.78 -7.42 -5.49
C HIS A 202 -9.93 -6.13 -5.55
N HIS A 203 -8.66 -6.19 -5.14
CA HIS A 203 -7.78 -5.01 -5.07
C HIS A 203 -6.77 -4.91 -6.23
N ASN A 204 -6.62 -5.98 -7.01
CA ASN A 204 -5.72 -6.01 -8.15
C ASN A 204 -6.56 -5.95 -9.42
N VAL A 205 -6.30 -4.96 -10.25
CA VAL A 205 -7.02 -4.69 -11.51
C VAL A 205 -6.30 -5.35 -12.71
N GLY A 206 -5.58 -6.45 -12.45
CA GLY A 206 -4.76 -7.16 -13.44
C GLY A 206 -4.41 -8.57 -12.98
#